data_AF-A0A3D2IEN0-F1
#
_entry.id   AF-A0A3D2IEN0-F1
#
_cell.length_a   1.000
_cell.length_b   1.000
_cell.length_c   1.000
_cell.angle_alpha   90.00
_cell.angle_beta   90.00
_cell.angle_gamma   90.00
#
_symmetry.space_group_name_H-M   'P 1'
#
loop_
_entity.id
_entity.type
_entity.pdbx_description
1 polymer ?
#
loop_
_entity_poly.entity_id
_entity_poly.type
_entity_poly.pdbx_seq_one_letter_code
_entity_poly.pdbx_strand_id
1 'polypeptide(L)'
;MQVNQLTIKDLSLKEKIAQLFLIGFHGNECSEGSEISKLLSNIKPGGVILFDKDMVFNKPVHNIKSPEQLKKLTAQLQEVSEIPLLIGIDQEGGLINRLKPEYGFPKTKSHHELGQINNPEVTLEEGLLISEV
;
A
#
# COMPACT_ATOMS: atom_id res chain seq x y z
N MET A 1 15.49 6.13 21.13
CA MET A 1 14.28 5.37 21.48
C MET A 1 14.58 3.89 21.30
N GLN A 2 14.53 3.11 22.37
CA GLN A 2 14.62 1.65 22.26
C GLN A 2 13.28 1.18 21.70
N VAL A 3 13.28 0.71 20.44
CA VAL A 3 12.14 -0.02 19.91
C VAL A 3 12.19 -1.39 20.60
N ASN A 4 11.26 -1.63 21.53
CA ASN A 4 11.04 -2.99 22.02
C ASN A 4 10.59 -3.81 20.81
N GLN A 5 11.50 -4.62 20.25
CA GLN A 5 11.17 -5.51 19.15
C GLN A 5 10.30 -6.64 19.69
N LEU A 6 9.00 -6.55 19.45
CA LEU A 6 8.10 -7.71 19.50
C LEU A 6 8.70 -8.80 18.60
N THR A 7 9.02 -9.95 19.20
CA THR A 7 9.50 -11.11 18.45
C THR A 7 8.33 -12.03 18.16
N ILE A 8 8.47 -12.91 17.16
CA ILE A 8 7.46 -13.94 16.87
C ILE A 8 7.11 -14.77 18.13
N LYS A 9 8.05 -14.93 19.08
CA LYS A 9 7.80 -15.72 20.30
C LYS A 9 6.78 -15.06 21.23
N ASP A 10 6.66 -13.74 21.18
CA ASP A 10 5.78 -12.95 22.04
C ASP A 10 4.33 -12.91 21.51
N LEU A 11 4.12 -13.32 20.25
CA LEU A 11 2.81 -13.35 19.61
C LEU A 11 2.02 -14.61 19.97
N SER A 12 0.73 -14.42 20.25
CA SER A 12 -0.23 -15.52 20.30
C SER A 12 -0.31 -16.24 18.94
N LEU A 13 -0.82 -17.47 18.92
CA LEU A 13 -1.04 -18.20 17.65
C LEU A 13 -1.97 -17.41 16.70
N LYS A 14 -2.99 -16.75 17.26
CA LYS A 14 -3.91 -15.91 16.48
C LYS A 14 -3.17 -14.74 15.82
N GLU A 15 -2.31 -14.04 16.55
CA GLU A 15 -1.52 -12.94 16.00
C GLU A 15 -0.53 -13.45 14.94
N LYS A 16 0.14 -14.59 15.17
CA LYS A 16 1.01 -15.21 14.15
C LYS A 16 0.27 -15.50 12.85
N ILE A 17 -0.94 -16.04 12.94
CA ILE A 17 -1.78 -16.32 11.77
C ILE A 17 -2.20 -15.01 11.10
N ALA A 18 -2.63 -14.01 11.87
CA ALA A 18 -3.02 -12.71 11.32
C ALA A 18 -1.87 -12.03 10.55
N GLN A 19 -0.64 -12.16 11.04
CA GLN A 19 0.57 -11.64 10.37
C GLN A 19 0.84 -12.28 9.00
N LEU A 20 0.17 -13.38 8.63
CA LEU A 20 0.27 -13.98 7.29
C LEU A 20 -0.68 -13.34 6.25
N PHE A 21 -1.56 -12.42 6.68
CA PHE A 21 -2.56 -11.82 5.81
C PHE A 21 -2.18 -10.40 5.39
N LEU A 22 -2.36 -10.15 4.08
CA LEU A 22 -2.38 -8.84 3.46
C LEU A 22 -3.84 -8.53 3.08
N ILE A 23 -4.39 -7.42 3.58
CA ILE A 23 -5.82 -7.12 3.45
C ILE A 23 -6.07 -5.80 2.70
N GLY A 24 -7.12 -5.77 1.88
CA GLY A 24 -7.65 -4.52 1.32
C GLY A 24 -8.65 -3.86 2.27
N PHE A 25 -8.90 -2.55 2.10
CA PHE A 25 -9.89 -1.80 2.87
C PHE A 25 -10.43 -0.60 2.09
N HIS A 26 -11.57 -0.07 2.51
CA HIS A 26 -12.20 1.11 1.91
C HIS A 26 -11.84 2.40 2.66
N GLY A 27 -11.73 3.51 1.91
CA GLY A 27 -11.50 4.85 2.46
C GLY A 27 -10.06 5.36 2.27
N ASN A 28 -9.89 6.68 2.40
CA ASN A 28 -8.64 7.41 2.18
C ASN A 28 -7.95 7.85 3.48
N GLU A 29 -8.45 7.40 4.63
CA GLU A 29 -7.95 7.79 5.94
C GLU A 29 -8.09 6.65 6.94
N CYS A 30 -7.19 6.60 7.91
CA CYS A 30 -7.28 5.70 9.06
C CYS A 30 -7.57 6.54 10.31
N SER A 31 -8.74 7.18 10.32
CA SER A 31 -9.24 7.95 11.47
C SER A 31 -9.67 7.01 12.60
N GLU A 32 -9.70 7.53 13.83
CA GLU A 32 -10.14 6.78 15.01
C GLU A 32 -11.56 6.22 14.79
N GLY A 33 -11.72 4.92 15.01
CA GLY A 33 -13.01 4.25 14.85
C GLY A 33 -13.41 3.92 13.40
N SER A 34 -12.59 4.26 12.41
CA SER A 34 -12.73 3.77 11.04
C SER A 34 -12.67 2.23 10.98
N GLU A 35 -13.20 1.64 9.91
CA GLU A 35 -13.19 0.18 9.71
C GLU A 35 -11.76 -0.38 9.76
N ILE A 36 -10.83 0.26 9.04
CA ILE A 36 -9.43 -0.15 9.02
C ILE A 36 -8.76 0.03 10.38
N SER A 37 -9.02 1.14 11.09
CA SER A 37 -8.45 1.35 12.44
C SER A 37 -8.88 0.22 13.40
N LYS A 38 -10.18 -0.12 13.41
CA LYS A 38 -10.69 -1.24 14.22
C LYS A 38 -10.09 -2.58 13.81
N LEU A 39 -9.88 -2.79 12.52
CA LEU A 39 -9.32 -4.03 11.99
C LEU A 39 -7.86 -4.20 12.41
N LEU A 40 -7.06 -3.13 12.32
CA LEU A 40 -5.67 -3.09 12.76
C LEU A 40 -5.55 -3.37 14.25
N SER A 41 -6.38 -2.74 15.10
CA SER A 41 -6.30 -2.95 16.55
C SER A 41 -6.79 -4.34 17.01
N ASN A 42 -7.80 -4.91 16.33
CA ASN A 42 -8.43 -6.16 16.79
C ASN A 42 -7.82 -7.43 16.18
N ILE A 43 -7.41 -7.36 14.91
CA ILE A 43 -6.92 -8.53 14.16
C ILE A 43 -5.41 -8.49 14.00
N LYS A 44 -4.80 -7.31 13.89
CA LYS A 44 -3.35 -7.12 13.71
C LYS A 44 -2.80 -7.90 12.50
N PRO A 45 -3.27 -7.59 11.28
CA PRO A 45 -2.75 -8.23 10.07
C PRO A 45 -1.28 -7.86 9.83
N GLY A 46 -0.58 -8.64 9.00
CA GLY A 46 0.82 -8.36 8.64
C GLY A 46 0.96 -7.19 7.68
N GLY A 47 -0.09 -6.88 6.94
CA GLY A 47 -0.07 -5.75 6.04
C GLY A 47 -1.42 -5.38 5.44
N VAL A 48 -1.39 -4.30 4.66
CA VAL A 48 -2.50 -3.83 3.86
C VAL A 48 -2.09 -3.66 2.39
N ILE A 49 -3.04 -3.82 1.48
CA ILE A 49 -2.86 -3.53 0.05
C ILE A 49 -3.77 -2.38 -0.37
N LEU A 50 -3.20 -1.40 -1.09
CA LEU A 50 -3.88 -0.18 -1.48
C LEU A 50 -4.44 -0.25 -2.91
N PHE A 51 -5.64 0.30 -3.08
CA PHE A 51 -6.32 0.39 -4.37
C PHE A 51 -6.83 1.82 -4.62
N ASP A 52 -6.77 2.26 -5.88
CA ASP A 52 -7.45 3.50 -6.32
C ASP A 52 -8.95 3.24 -6.50
N LYS A 53 -9.32 2.05 -6.97
CA LYS A 53 -10.69 1.63 -7.24
C LYS A 53 -10.97 0.16 -6.91
N ASP A 54 -12.25 -0.13 -6.75
CA ASP A 54 -12.85 -1.44 -6.59
C ASP A 54 -12.78 -2.14 -7.94
N MET A 55 -12.05 -3.25 -7.99
CA MET A 55 -11.82 -3.98 -9.24
C MET A 55 -13.05 -4.79 -9.69
N VAL A 56 -13.99 -5.08 -8.77
CA VAL A 56 -15.22 -5.86 -9.05
C VAL A 56 -16.32 -4.96 -9.60
N PHE A 57 -16.51 -3.79 -8.99
CA PHE A 57 -17.59 -2.87 -9.34
C PHE A 57 -17.14 -1.62 -10.08
N ASN A 58 -15.83 -1.45 -10.31
CA ASN A 58 -15.20 -0.26 -10.90
C ASN A 58 -15.65 1.05 -10.23
N LYS A 59 -15.87 1.00 -8.91
CA LYS A 59 -16.20 2.15 -8.06
C LYS A 59 -14.96 2.58 -7.29
N PRO A 60 -14.76 3.85 -6.95
CA PRO A 60 -13.60 4.22 -6.14
C PRO A 60 -13.59 3.50 -4.78
N VAL A 61 -12.50 2.81 -4.43
CA VAL A 61 -12.20 2.31 -3.06
C VAL A 61 -11.66 3.45 -2.21
N HIS A 62 -11.14 4.48 -2.91
CA HIS A 62 -10.65 5.72 -2.35
C HIS A 62 -9.45 5.54 -1.41
N ASN A 63 -8.51 4.60 -1.59
CA ASN A 63 -7.28 4.70 -0.78
C ASN A 63 -6.37 5.85 -1.27
N ILE A 64 -6.46 6.19 -2.55
CA ILE A 64 -5.55 7.10 -3.25
C ILE A 64 -6.34 8.28 -3.85
N LYS A 65 -5.99 9.51 -3.48
CA LYS A 65 -6.54 10.76 -4.02
C LYS A 65 -5.46 11.77 -4.42
N SER A 66 -4.37 11.85 -3.66
CA SER A 66 -3.19 12.67 -3.97
C SER A 66 -1.95 12.15 -3.23
N PRO A 67 -0.73 12.57 -3.60
CA PRO A 67 0.49 12.23 -2.86
C PRO A 67 0.42 12.61 -1.37
N GLU A 68 -0.07 13.80 -1.06
CA GLU A 68 -0.15 14.30 0.32
C GLU A 68 -1.14 13.49 1.15
N GLN A 69 -2.31 13.16 0.56
CA GLN A 69 -3.30 12.33 1.23
C GLN A 69 -2.76 10.92 1.44
N LEU A 70 -2.10 10.32 0.44
CA LEU A 70 -1.57 8.96 0.54
C LEU A 70 -0.49 8.89 1.63
N LYS A 71 0.43 9.88 1.67
CA LYS A 71 1.43 10.01 2.73
C LYS A 71 0.81 10.12 4.12
N LYS A 72 -0.30 10.85 4.25
CA LYS A 72 -1.04 10.93 5.51
C LYS A 72 -1.67 9.59 5.88
N LEU A 73 -2.30 8.91 4.93
CA LEU A 73 -2.92 7.60 5.15
C LEU A 73 -1.89 6.57 5.61
N THR A 74 -0.75 6.44 4.91
CA THR A 74 0.29 5.46 5.28
C THR A 74 0.90 5.76 6.64
N ALA A 75 1.08 7.03 7.00
CA ALA A 75 1.51 7.42 8.34
C ALA A 75 0.48 7.02 9.42
N GLN A 76 -0.82 7.28 9.19
CA GLN A 76 -1.88 6.88 10.13
C GLN A 76 -1.98 5.36 10.30
N LEU A 77 -1.84 4.60 9.20
CA LEU A 77 -1.84 3.13 9.24
C LEU A 77 -0.68 2.60 10.10
N GLN A 78 0.51 3.18 9.96
CA GLN A 78 1.67 2.80 10.78
C GLN A 78 1.51 3.24 12.24
N GLU A 79 0.91 4.39 12.50
CA GLU A 79 0.68 4.89 13.87
C GLU A 79 -0.33 4.02 14.64
N VAL A 80 -1.40 3.57 13.97
CA VAL A 80 -2.43 2.73 14.58
C VAL A 80 -1.97 1.28 14.78
N SER A 81 -1.02 0.81 13.97
CA SER A 81 -0.56 -0.57 14.03
C SER A 81 0.51 -0.79 15.10
N GLU A 82 0.28 -1.75 16.00
CA GLU A 82 1.28 -2.14 17.01
C GLU A 82 2.52 -2.82 16.40
N ILE A 83 2.34 -3.54 15.30
CA ILE A 83 3.40 -4.20 14.52
C ILE A 83 3.50 -3.45 13.19
N PRO A 84 4.69 -3.00 12.75
CA PRO A 84 4.83 -2.28 11.49
C PRO A 84 4.21 -3.04 10.31
N LEU A 85 3.34 -2.37 9.56
CA LEU A 85 2.61 -2.99 8.45
C LEU A 85 3.49 -3.04 7.20
N LEU A 86 3.40 -4.16 6.48
CA LEU A 86 3.70 -4.16 5.06
C LEU A 86 2.58 -3.40 4.32
N ILE A 87 2.92 -2.32 3.62
CA ILE A 87 1.97 -1.56 2.79
C ILE A 87 2.28 -1.86 1.33
N GLY A 88 1.41 -2.62 0.68
CA GLY A 88 1.56 -3.06 -0.70
C GLY A 88 0.70 -2.27 -1.68
N ILE A 89 1.13 -2.24 -2.94
CA ILE A 89 0.41 -1.62 -4.05
C ILE A 89 0.85 -2.26 -5.38
N ASP A 90 -0.07 -2.44 -6.32
CA ASP A 90 0.24 -2.92 -7.68
C ASP A 90 0.61 -1.74 -8.59
N GLN A 91 1.83 -1.24 -8.46
CA GLN A 91 2.35 -0.11 -9.23
C GLN A 91 3.31 -0.58 -10.32
N GLU A 92 2.79 -1.31 -11.32
CA GLU A 92 3.61 -1.87 -12.42
C GLU A 92 3.83 -0.88 -13.57
N GLY A 93 2.87 0.03 -13.77
CA GLY A 93 2.85 0.97 -14.89
C GLY A 93 1.86 0.59 -15.99
N GLY A 94 1.60 1.53 -16.91
CA GLY A 94 0.58 1.35 -17.94
C GLY A 94 -0.83 1.15 -17.37
N LEU A 95 -1.49 0.04 -17.73
CA LEU A 95 -2.85 -0.27 -17.28
C LEU A 95 -2.92 -0.75 -15.82
N ILE A 96 -1.84 -1.35 -15.32
CA ILE A 96 -1.73 -1.80 -13.92
C ILE A 96 -0.98 -0.71 -13.14
N ASN A 97 -1.65 0.42 -12.98
CA ASN A 97 -1.14 1.60 -12.29
C ASN A 97 -2.23 2.14 -11.36
N ARG A 98 -1.89 2.31 -10.07
CA ARG A 98 -2.77 2.89 -9.05
C ARG A 98 -2.40 4.34 -8.74
N LEU A 99 -1.12 4.70 -8.80
CA LEU A 99 -0.58 6.06 -8.64
C LEU A 99 -0.54 6.79 -9.99
N LYS A 100 -1.69 7.33 -10.39
CA LYS A 100 -1.90 7.91 -11.71
C LYS A 100 -1.64 9.43 -11.76
N PRO A 101 -1.29 9.98 -12.93
CA PRO A 101 -1.21 11.43 -13.14
C PRO A 101 -2.49 12.21 -12.82
N GLU A 102 -3.66 11.60 -12.99
CA GLU A 102 -4.95 12.23 -12.61
C GLU A 102 -5.08 12.50 -11.10
N TYR A 103 -4.28 11.83 -10.27
CA TYR A 103 -4.15 12.07 -8.83
C TYR A 103 -2.90 12.88 -8.46
N GLY A 104 -2.11 13.34 -9.43
CA GLY A 104 -0.91 14.14 -9.21
C GLY A 104 0.40 13.34 -9.12
N PHE A 105 0.40 12.05 -9.46
CA PHE A 105 1.61 11.22 -9.48
C PHE A 105 2.35 11.27 -10.83
N PRO A 106 3.66 10.92 -10.88
CA PRO A 106 4.38 10.82 -12.14
C PRO A 106 3.76 9.81 -13.12
N LYS A 107 3.87 10.09 -14.42
CA LYS A 107 3.48 9.12 -15.45
C LYS A 107 4.54 8.03 -15.54
N THR A 108 4.10 6.78 -15.60
CA THR A 108 4.96 5.62 -15.80
C THR A 108 4.75 4.95 -17.16
N LYS A 109 5.76 4.22 -17.63
CA LYS A 109 5.69 3.37 -18.83
C LYS A 109 5.07 2.01 -18.48
N SER A 110 4.39 1.41 -19.44
CA SER A 110 3.90 0.03 -19.33
C SER A 110 5.05 -0.98 -19.53
N HIS A 111 4.87 -2.18 -18.99
CA HIS A 111 5.76 -3.31 -19.26
C HIS A 111 5.91 -3.60 -20.77
N HIS A 112 4.86 -3.35 -21.58
CA HIS A 112 4.90 -3.51 -23.03
C HIS A 112 5.81 -2.46 -23.69
N GLU A 113 5.67 -1.19 -23.32
CA GLU A 113 6.54 -0.11 -23.82
C GLU A 113 8.01 -0.38 -23.44
N LEU A 114 8.28 -0.78 -22.19
CA LEU A 114 9.63 -1.14 -21.76
C LEU A 114 10.19 -2.33 -22.57
N GLY A 115 9.37 -3.34 -22.82
CA GLY A 115 9.75 -4.48 -23.67
C GLY A 115 10.07 -4.09 -25.11
N GLN A 116 9.34 -3.11 -25.68
CA GLN A 116 9.62 -2.59 -27.03
C GLN A 116 10.93 -1.78 -27.08
N ILE A 117 11.21 -1.00 -26.03
CA ILE A 117 12.47 -0.25 -25.90
C ILE A 117 13.65 -1.22 -25.76
N ASN A 118 13.44 -2.36 -25.11
CA ASN A 118 14.42 -3.44 -24.94
C ASN A 118 15.79 -2.95 -24.41
N ASN A 119 15.74 -2.03 -23.44
CA ASN A 119 16.91 -1.50 -22.75
C ASN A 119 16.76 -1.66 -21.23
N PRO A 120 17.57 -2.52 -20.57
CA PRO A 120 17.53 -2.73 -19.12
C PRO A 120 17.79 -1.47 -18.28
N GLU A 121 18.58 -0.52 -18.77
CA GLU A 121 18.85 0.74 -18.05
C GLU A 121 17.58 1.57 -17.93
N VAL A 122 16.79 1.65 -19.01
CA VAL A 122 15.49 2.34 -19.00
C VAL A 122 14.50 1.63 -18.08
N THR A 123 14.53 0.30 -18.02
CA THR A 123 13.72 -0.47 -17.05
C THR A 123 14.11 -0.17 -15.61
N LEU A 124 15.41 -0.05 -15.33
CA LEU A 124 15.90 0.32 -13.99
C LEU A 124 15.46 1.75 -13.63
N GLU A 125 15.62 2.71 -14.54
CA GLU A 125 15.17 4.10 -14.35
C GLU A 125 13.67 4.16 -14.04
N GLU A 126 12.86 3.37 -14.73
CA GLU A 126 11.42 3.30 -14.50
C GLU A 126 11.09 2.74 -13.10
N GLY A 127 11.80 1.69 -12.67
CA GLY A 127 11.66 1.14 -11.32
C GLY A 127 12.06 2.12 -10.22
N LEU A 128 13.14 2.88 -10.44
CA LEU A 128 13.57 3.94 -9.53
C LEU A 128 12.53 5.05 -9.44
N LEU A 129 12.01 5.52 -10.58
CA LEU A 129 10.94 6.51 -10.63
C LEU A 129 9.73 6.08 -9.81
N ILE A 130 9.31 4.81 -9.92
CA ILE A 130 8.19 4.26 -9.14
C ILE A 130 8.48 4.25 -7.63
N SER A 131 9.73 4.02 -7.23
CA SER A 131 10.12 3.94 -5.81
C SER A 131 10.24 5.28 -5.09
N GLU A 132 10.34 6.39 -5.84
CA GLU A 132 10.49 7.74 -5.29
C GLU A 132 9.15 8.44 -5.00
N VAL A 133 8.03 7.79 -5.31
CA VAL A 133 6.66 8.33 -5.21
C VAL A 133 5.98 7.96 -3.90
#